data_AF-A0A849V7T8-F1
#
_entry.id   AF-A0A849V7T8-F1
#
_cell.length_a   1.000
_cell.length_b   1.000
_cell.length_c   1.000
_cell.angle_alpha   90.00
_cell.angle_beta   90.00
_cell.angle_gamma   90.00
#
_symmetry.space_group_name_H-M   'P 1'
#
loop_
_entity.id
_entity.type
_entity.pdbx_description
1 polymer ?
#
loop_
_entity_poly.entity_id
_entity_poly.type
_entity_poly.pdbx_seq_one_letter_code
_entity_poly.pdbx_strand_id
1 'polypeptide(L)'
;MSESHVVSGLVAKRSELAGHIESCKAELIRLQGAVAHLNYTIKLFAPEYDLRTIQSKRTNTRNQYFLSSEAQRTTLEVMRESEREMSSRELVEAILERKGIEATATVIAQVQRSIIGILRRLEKRGVVVMSTDESDLIKGGTHPLGHRL
;
A
#
# COMPACT_ATOMS: atom_id res chain seq x y z
N MET A 1 38.76 17.86 -7.69
CA MET A 1 38.62 16.56 -6.98
C MET A 1 37.15 16.17 -6.74
N SER A 2 36.18 17.09 -6.70
CA SER A 2 34.76 16.78 -6.41
C SER A 2 33.98 16.08 -7.53
N GLU A 3 34.29 16.33 -8.81
CA GLU A 3 33.55 15.74 -9.95
C GLU A 3 33.66 14.21 -10.01
N SER A 4 34.82 13.66 -9.61
CA SER A 4 35.08 12.21 -9.62
C SER A 4 34.21 11.44 -8.61
N HIS A 5 33.90 12.04 -7.46
CA HIS A 5 33.09 11.41 -6.41
C HIS A 5 31.61 11.33 -6.79
N VAL A 6 31.10 12.32 -7.54
CA VAL A 6 29.71 12.29 -8.01
C VAL A 6 29.54 11.22 -9.09
N VAL A 7 30.47 11.16 -10.04
CA VAL A 7 30.44 10.14 -11.11
C VAL A 7 30.59 8.73 -10.53
N SER A 8 31.48 8.50 -9.56
CA SER A 8 31.64 7.19 -8.93
C SER A 8 30.38 6.76 -8.16
N GLY A 9 29.72 7.68 -7.46
CA GLY A 9 28.43 7.42 -6.81
C GLY A 9 27.32 7.04 -7.80
N LEU A 10 27.22 7.76 -8.93
CA LEU A 10 26.25 7.44 -9.99
C LEU A 10 26.53 6.08 -10.64
N VAL A 11 27.80 5.74 -10.88
CA VAL A 11 28.20 4.44 -11.43
C VAL A 11 27.84 3.31 -10.46
N ALA A 12 28.09 3.50 -9.17
CA ALA A 12 27.70 2.54 -8.13
C ALA A 12 26.18 2.32 -8.12
N LYS A 13 25.39 3.41 -8.13
CA LYS A 13 23.93 3.30 -8.15
C LYS A 13 23.41 2.65 -9.42
N ARG A 14 23.99 2.94 -10.59
CA ARG A 14 23.65 2.27 -11.85
C ARG A 14 23.90 0.77 -11.77
N SER A 15 25.02 0.34 -11.19
CA SER A 15 25.35 -1.07 -11.03
C SER A 15 24.36 -1.79 -10.12
N GLU A 16 23.99 -1.17 -8.98
CA GLU A 16 22.97 -1.67 -8.07
C GLU A 16 21.62 -1.86 -8.78
N LEU A 17 21.15 -0.83 -9.48
CA LEU A 17 19.90 -0.90 -10.24
C LEU A 17 19.94 -1.95 -11.36
N ALA A 18 21.08 -2.10 -12.05
CA ALA A 18 21.25 -3.14 -13.06
C ALA A 18 21.16 -4.54 -12.44
N GLY A 19 21.77 -4.77 -11.27
CA GLY A 19 21.66 -6.03 -10.54
C GLY A 19 20.21 -6.35 -10.13
N HIS A 20 19.47 -5.35 -9.66
CA HIS A 20 18.04 -5.51 -9.36
C HIS A 20 17.23 -5.89 -10.60
N ILE A 21 17.49 -5.24 -11.74
CA ILE A 21 16.83 -5.55 -13.01
C ILE A 21 17.08 -7.01 -13.41
N GLU A 22 18.32 -7.48 -13.35
CA GLU A 22 18.66 -8.86 -13.71
C GLU A 22 18.00 -9.88 -12.77
N SER A 23 17.97 -9.60 -11.47
CA SER A 23 17.26 -10.44 -10.50
C SER A 23 15.76 -10.53 -10.80
N CYS A 24 15.11 -9.40 -11.10
CA CYS A 24 13.70 -9.38 -11.48
C CYS A 24 13.44 -10.14 -12.80
N LYS A 25 14.33 -10.05 -13.79
CA LYS A 25 14.22 -10.82 -15.03
C LYS A 25 14.34 -12.31 -14.79
N ALA A 26 15.29 -12.73 -13.94
CA ALA A 26 15.45 -14.14 -13.58
C ALA A 26 14.17 -14.70 -12.92
N GLU A 27 13.57 -13.93 -12.01
CA GLU A 27 12.31 -14.30 -11.37
C GLU A 27 11.15 -14.36 -12.37
N LEU A 28 11.08 -13.42 -13.32
CA LEU A 28 10.09 -13.43 -14.39
C LEU A 28 10.18 -14.72 -15.22
N ILE A 29 11.39 -15.11 -15.64
CA ILE A 29 11.64 -16.34 -16.40
C ILE A 29 11.22 -17.57 -15.59
N ARG A 30 11.57 -17.61 -14.29
CA ARG A 30 11.19 -18.71 -13.40
C ARG A 30 9.68 -18.87 -13.30
N LEU A 31 8.95 -17.77 -13.12
CA LEU A 31 7.48 -17.77 -13.04
C LEU A 31 6.83 -18.17 -14.37
N GLN A 32 7.36 -17.68 -15.50
CA GLN A 32 6.91 -18.08 -16.84
C GLN A 32 7.06 -19.59 -17.05
N GLY A 33 8.21 -20.17 -16.65
CA GLY A 33 8.43 -21.61 -16.70
C GLY A 33 7.44 -22.39 -15.84
N ALA A 34 7.18 -21.94 -14.61
CA ALA A 34 6.18 -22.57 -13.74
C ALA A 34 4.78 -22.55 -14.35
N VAL A 35 4.36 -21.43 -14.95
CA VAL A 35 3.07 -21.32 -15.66
C VAL A 35 3.02 -22.28 -16.85
N ALA A 36 4.11 -22.40 -17.62
CA ALA A 36 4.17 -23.34 -18.73
C ALA A 36 4.02 -24.80 -18.26
N HIS A 37 4.69 -25.19 -17.18
CA HIS A 37 4.54 -26.53 -16.59
C HIS A 37 3.11 -26.81 -16.13
N LEU A 38 2.44 -25.83 -15.52
CA LEU A 38 1.03 -25.95 -15.16
C LEU A 38 0.14 -26.11 -16.40
N ASN A 39 0.39 -25.35 -17.47
CA ASN A 39 -0.35 -25.47 -18.72
C ASN A 39 -0.24 -26.87 -19.33
N TYR A 40 0.97 -27.44 -19.38
CA TYR A 40 1.17 -28.81 -19.86
C TYR A 40 0.47 -29.85 -18.96
N THR A 41 0.54 -29.66 -17.64
CA THR A 41 -0.12 -30.55 -16.68
C THR A 41 -1.63 -30.50 -16.84
N ILE A 42 -2.23 -29.31 -17.02
CA ILE A 42 -3.67 -29.17 -17.28
C ILE A 42 -4.04 -29.90 -18.58
N LYS A 43 -3.26 -29.72 -19.65
CA LYS A 43 -3.49 -30.41 -20.93
C LYS A 43 -3.33 -31.94 -20.83
N LEU A 44 -2.47 -32.43 -19.94
CA LEU A 44 -2.32 -33.86 -19.68
C LEU A 44 -3.60 -34.48 -19.10
N PHE A 45 -4.29 -33.77 -18.20
CA PHE A 45 -5.54 -34.25 -17.60
C PHE A 45 -6.80 -33.88 -18.40
N ALA A 46 -6.76 -32.75 -19.12
CA ALA A 46 -7.88 -32.23 -19.88
C ALA A 46 -7.38 -31.62 -21.21
N PRO A 47 -7.18 -32.43 -22.26
CA PRO A 47 -6.64 -31.98 -23.54
C PRO A 47 -7.48 -30.87 -24.20
N GLU A 48 -8.80 -30.93 -24.05
CA GLU A 48 -9.74 -29.97 -24.63
C GLU A 48 -9.85 -28.66 -23.83
N TYR A 49 -9.22 -28.56 -22.66
CA TYR A 49 -9.33 -27.38 -21.81
C TYR A 49 -8.70 -26.16 -22.49
N ASP A 50 -9.47 -25.07 -22.63
CA ASP A 50 -8.98 -23.82 -23.20
C ASP A 50 -8.23 -22.99 -22.13
N LEU A 51 -6.90 -23.04 -22.18
CA LEU A 51 -6.03 -22.32 -21.25
C LEU A 51 -6.18 -20.79 -21.35
N ARG A 52 -6.69 -20.26 -22.46
CA ARG A 52 -6.92 -18.81 -22.63
C ARG A 52 -8.01 -18.27 -21.71
N THR A 53 -8.85 -19.17 -21.18
CA THR A 53 -9.88 -18.82 -20.19
C THR A 53 -9.28 -18.54 -18.80
N ILE A 54 -8.05 -18.99 -18.53
CA ILE A 54 -7.39 -18.80 -17.24
C ILE A 54 -6.87 -17.36 -17.16
N GLN A 55 -7.61 -16.52 -16.43
CA GLN A 55 -7.21 -15.13 -16.20
C GLN A 55 -6.16 -14.99 -15.11
N SER A 56 -5.21 -14.09 -15.32
CA SER A 56 -4.22 -13.71 -14.30
C SER A 56 -4.94 -13.19 -13.05
N LYS A 57 -4.72 -13.87 -11.91
CA LYS A 57 -5.21 -13.34 -10.64
C LYS A 57 -4.42 -12.10 -10.28
N ARG A 58 -5.12 -11.03 -9.89
CA ARG A 58 -4.47 -9.83 -9.38
C ARG A 58 -3.69 -10.19 -8.12
N THR A 59 -2.37 -10.02 -8.15
CA THR A 59 -1.58 -10.00 -6.93
C THR A 59 -1.98 -8.74 -6.17
N ASN A 60 -2.97 -8.86 -5.29
CA ASN A 60 -3.22 -7.83 -4.29
C ASN A 60 -2.00 -7.90 -3.37
N THR A 61 -0.99 -7.08 -3.62
CA THR A 61 0.13 -6.92 -2.70
C THR A 61 -0.48 -6.47 -1.40
N ARG A 62 -0.69 -7.43 -0.50
CA ARG A 62 -1.19 -7.19 0.86
C ARG A 62 -0.32 -6.07 1.41
N ASN A 63 -0.95 -5.01 1.91
CA ASN A 63 -0.25 -3.82 2.37
C ASN A 63 0.88 -4.25 3.33
N GLN A 64 2.12 -4.28 2.82
CA GLN A 64 3.28 -4.84 3.53
C GLN A 64 3.62 -4.02 4.77
N TYR A 65 3.09 -2.79 4.84
CA TYR A 65 3.34 -1.86 5.90
C TYR A 65 2.43 -2.07 7.11
N PHE A 66 1.41 -2.93 7.05
CA PHE A 66 0.53 -3.16 8.21
C PHE A 66 0.13 -4.62 8.36
N LEU A 67 0.23 -5.11 9.59
CA LEU A 67 -0.35 -6.37 10.02
C LEU A 67 -1.89 -6.28 10.04
N SER A 68 -2.55 -7.43 10.14
CA SER A 68 -4.00 -7.52 10.25
C SER A 68 -4.51 -6.63 11.38
N SER A 69 -5.45 -5.73 11.09
CA SER A 69 -6.06 -4.77 12.01
C SER A 69 -5.14 -3.69 12.59
N GLU A 70 -3.83 -3.73 12.31
CA GLU A 70 -2.86 -2.74 12.79
C GLU A 70 -3.12 -1.36 12.18
N ALA A 71 -3.34 -1.31 10.86
CA ALA A 71 -3.57 -0.07 10.13
C ALA A 71 -4.69 0.77 10.74
N GLN A 72 -5.82 0.14 11.09
CA GLN A 72 -6.95 0.85 11.67
C GLN A 72 -6.65 1.37 13.08
N ARG A 73 -5.98 0.57 13.92
CA ARG A 73 -5.59 0.98 15.26
C ARG A 73 -4.64 2.18 15.20
N THR A 74 -3.56 2.08 14.43
CA THR A 74 -2.58 3.17 14.29
C THR A 74 -3.21 4.44 13.72
N THR A 75 -4.13 4.30 12.75
CA THR A 75 -4.88 5.45 12.21
C THR A 75 -5.64 6.18 13.32
N LEU A 76 -6.39 5.44 14.14
CA LEU A 76 -7.18 6.03 15.23
C LEU A 76 -6.31 6.59 16.35
N GLU A 77 -5.16 5.99 16.64
CA GLU A 77 -4.19 6.51 17.62
C GLU A 77 -3.63 7.86 17.17
N VAL A 78 -3.16 7.95 15.92
CA VAL A 78 -2.65 9.22 15.35
C VAL A 78 -3.72 10.30 15.35
N MET A 79 -4.97 9.96 14.99
CA MET A 79 -6.09 10.91 15.03
C MET A 79 -6.43 11.36 16.46
N ARG A 80 -6.34 10.47 17.45
CA ARG A 80 -6.61 10.81 18.86
C ARG A 80 -5.54 11.72 19.45
N GLU A 81 -4.28 11.46 19.12
CA GLU A 81 -3.15 12.25 19.63
C GLU A 81 -3.04 13.63 18.98
N SER A 82 -3.50 13.76 17.74
CA SER A 82 -3.39 15.03 17.03
C SER A 82 -4.35 16.09 17.57
N GLU A 83 -5.41 15.69 18.29
CA GLU A 83 -6.53 16.52 18.83
C GLU A 83 -7.19 17.48 17.82
N ARG A 84 -6.70 17.47 16.59
CA ARG A 84 -7.04 18.33 15.48
C ARG A 84 -7.41 17.50 14.28
N GLU A 85 -8.02 18.25 13.42
CA GLU A 85 -8.44 17.94 12.08
C GLU A 85 -7.20 17.66 11.22
N MET A 86 -7.18 16.53 10.53
CA MET A 86 -6.04 16.15 9.69
C MET A 86 -6.49 15.85 8.28
N SER A 87 -5.70 16.33 7.31
CA SER A 87 -5.88 15.89 5.94
C SER A 87 -5.47 14.42 5.78
N SER A 88 -6.00 13.74 4.77
CA SER A 88 -5.60 12.35 4.47
C SER A 88 -4.11 12.20 4.21
N ARG A 89 -3.44 13.26 3.74
CA ARG A 89 -2.01 13.29 3.49
C ARG A 89 -1.22 13.42 4.80
N GLU A 90 -1.58 14.38 5.65
CA GLU A 90 -0.94 14.58 6.97
C GLU A 90 -1.05 13.33 7.84
N LEU A 91 -2.21 12.68 7.81
CA LEU A 91 -2.46 11.43 8.53
C LEU A 91 -1.52 10.31 8.07
N VAL A 92 -1.28 10.19 6.76
CA VAL A 92 -0.39 9.17 6.20
C VAL A 92 1.07 9.46 6.55
N GLU A 93 1.48 10.72 6.46
CA GLU A 93 2.84 11.16 6.82
C GLU A 93 3.13 10.86 8.29
N ALA A 94 2.21 11.20 9.21
CA ALA A 94 2.34 10.88 10.64
C ALA A 94 2.37 9.37 10.93
N ILE A 95 1.59 8.57 10.19
CA ILE A 95 1.62 7.10 10.32
C ILE A 95 2.96 6.54 9.83
N LEU A 96 3.49 7.03 8.70
CA LEU A 96 4.77 6.59 8.15
C LEU A 96 5.94 6.96 9.07
N GLU A 97 5.92 8.17 9.62
CA GLU A 97 6.89 8.65 10.60
C GLU A 97 6.90 7.75 11.85
N ARG A 98 5.71 7.44 12.40
CA ARG A 98 5.58 6.53 13.55
C ARG A 98 6.14 5.13 13.27
N LYS A 99 6.02 4.65 12.03
CA LYS A 99 6.55 3.33 11.63
C LYS A 99 8.03 3.38 11.24
N GLY A 100 8.67 4.55 11.21
CA GLY A 100 10.04 4.71 10.73
C GLY A 100 10.21 4.35 9.25
N ILE A 101 9.15 4.51 8.44
CA ILE A 101 9.17 4.20 7.01
C ILE A 101 9.47 5.48 6.23
N GLU A 102 10.40 5.41 5.29
CA GLU A 102 10.71 6.53 4.41
C GLU A 102 9.51 6.94 3.55
N ALA A 103 9.10 8.20 3.65
CA ALA A 103 7.93 8.75 2.99
C ALA A 103 8.18 9.10 1.52
N THR A 104 8.39 8.08 0.68
CA THR A 104 8.43 8.28 -0.79
C THR A 104 7.03 8.50 -1.36
N ALA A 105 6.89 9.27 -2.44
CA ALA A 105 5.59 9.55 -3.09
C ALA A 105 4.79 8.27 -3.44
N THR A 106 5.47 7.20 -3.85
CA THR A 106 4.86 5.89 -4.13
C THR A 106 4.29 5.23 -2.88
N VAL A 107 5.04 5.27 -1.78
CA VAL A 107 4.67 4.71 -0.47
C VAL A 107 3.49 5.49 0.12
N ILE A 108 3.55 6.82 0.11
CA ILE A 108 2.46 7.69 0.55
C ILE A 108 1.17 7.34 -0.22
N ALA A 109 1.21 7.29 -1.55
CA ALA A 109 0.03 6.97 -2.34
C ALA A 109 -0.54 5.56 -2.05
N GLN A 110 0.33 4.57 -1.78
CA GLN A 110 -0.10 3.22 -1.45
C GLN A 110 -0.75 3.13 -0.07
N VAL A 111 -0.15 3.76 0.94
CA VAL A 111 -0.70 3.80 2.29
C VAL A 111 -1.98 4.61 2.31
N GLN A 112 -2.02 5.77 1.66
CA GLN A 112 -3.20 6.64 1.57
C GLN A 112 -4.43 5.90 1.04
N ARG A 113 -4.31 5.10 -0.03
CA ARG A 113 -5.42 4.28 -0.53
C ARG A 113 -5.96 3.31 0.52
N SER A 114 -5.07 2.72 1.33
CA SER A 114 -5.45 1.80 2.39
C SER A 114 -6.15 2.52 3.54
N ILE A 115 -5.62 3.68 3.95
CA ILE A 115 -6.17 4.53 5.01
C ILE A 115 -7.55 5.06 4.61
N ILE A 116 -7.72 5.58 3.39
CA ILE A 116 -9.05 6.01 2.88
C ILE A 116 -10.06 4.86 2.93
N GLY A 117 -9.65 3.65 2.56
CA GLY A 117 -10.51 2.47 2.66
C GLY A 117 -10.92 2.13 4.10
N ILE A 118 -10.05 2.38 5.08
CA ILE A 118 -10.35 2.23 6.51
C ILE A 118 -11.30 3.32 6.97
N LEU A 119 -11.01 4.59 6.65
CA LEU A 119 -11.80 5.75 7.06
C LEU A 119 -13.24 5.65 6.55
N ARG A 120 -13.45 5.29 5.28
CA ARG A 120 -14.80 5.05 4.73
C ARG A 120 -15.57 3.95 5.47
N ARG A 121 -14.88 2.92 5.98
CA ARG A 121 -15.52 1.87 6.80
C ARG A 121 -15.86 2.37 8.20
N LEU A 122 -15.01 3.21 8.78
CA LEU A 122 -15.24 3.83 10.09
C LEU A 122 -16.35 4.87 10.05
N GLU A 123 -16.45 5.63 8.96
CA GLU A 123 -17.51 6.58 8.68
C GLU A 123 -18.88 5.89 8.60
N LYS A 124 -18.98 4.77 7.85
CA LYS A 124 -20.19 3.96 7.83
C LYS A 124 -20.61 3.42 9.20
N ARG A 125 -19.68 3.34 10.16
CA ARG A 125 -19.92 2.92 11.54
C ARG A 125 -20.16 4.09 12.50
N GLY A 126 -20.13 5.34 12.02
CA GLY A 126 -20.28 6.55 12.83
C GLY A 126 -19.09 6.84 13.76
N VAL A 127 -17.92 6.24 13.52
CA VAL A 127 -16.73 6.41 14.38
C VAL A 127 -15.90 7.63 13.97
N VAL A 128 -15.95 8.00 12.67
CA VAL A 128 -15.22 9.13 12.10
C VAL A 128 -16.16 9.87 11.16
N VAL A 129 -16.03 11.20 11.08
CA VAL A 129 -16.73 12.02 10.09
C VAL A 129 -15.70 12.49 9.08
N MET A 130 -15.95 12.23 7.79
CA MET A 130 -15.15 12.80 6.72
C MET A 130 -15.81 14.11 6.29
N SER A 131 -15.16 15.24 6.57
CA SER A 131 -15.54 16.48 5.89
C SER A 131 -14.98 16.41 4.46
N THR A 132 -15.86 16.64 3.48
CA THR A 132 -15.47 16.81 2.08
C THR A 132 -15.52 18.30 1.76
N ASP A 133 -14.91 19.13 2.60
CA ASP A 133 -14.71 20.53 2.27
C ASP A 133 -13.33 20.69 1.63
N GLU A 134 -13.32 21.16 0.39
CA GLU A 134 -12.14 21.58 -0.36
C GLU A 134 -11.52 22.88 0.22
N SER A 135 -12.01 23.31 1.38
CA SER A 135 -11.52 24.45 2.14
C SER A 135 -12.04 24.35 3.58
N ASP A 136 -11.14 24.30 4.55
CA ASP A 136 -11.38 24.58 5.96
C ASP A 136 -12.25 23.61 6.79
N LEU A 137 -11.59 23.10 7.83
CA LEU A 137 -12.08 22.67 9.14
C LEU A 137 -12.85 21.31 9.32
N ILE A 138 -12.19 20.24 9.80
CA ILE A 138 -12.78 18.96 10.30
C ILE A 138 -12.94 18.85 11.83
N LYS A 139 -13.99 19.44 12.42
CA LYS A 139 -14.11 19.47 13.90
C LYS A 139 -14.24 18.07 14.51
N GLY A 140 -13.43 17.80 15.53
CA GLY A 140 -13.56 16.64 16.41
C GLY A 140 -14.82 16.76 17.27
N GLY A 141 -15.95 16.27 16.77
CA GLY A 141 -17.20 16.20 17.51
C GLY A 141 -17.23 15.01 18.46
N THR A 142 -16.92 15.22 19.73
CA THR A 142 -17.34 14.35 20.82
C THR A 142 -18.85 14.50 21.01
N HIS A 143 -19.62 13.40 20.87
CA HIS A 143 -20.99 13.37 21.40
C HIS A 143 -21.27 12.05 22.13
N PRO A 144 -21.92 12.11 23.31
CA PRO A 144 -22.01 10.99 24.23
C PRO A 144 -23.09 10.00 23.83
N LEU A 145 -22.86 8.74 24.16
CA LEU A 145 -23.78 7.62 24.01
C LEU A 145 -25.05 7.88 24.84
N GLY A 146 -26.14 8.25 24.15
CA GLY A 146 -27.49 8.35 24.72
C GLY A 146 -28.33 7.13 24.39
N HIS A 147 -28.75 6.41 25.43
CA HIS A 147 -29.71 5.31 25.45
C HIS A 147 -30.94 5.46 24.54
N ARG A 148 -31.39 4.32 23.97
CA ARG A 148 -32.80 3.88 23.80
C ARG A 148 -32.75 2.36 23.57
N LEU A 149 -33.22 1.55 24.52
CA LEU A 149 -34.59 1.00 24.63
C LEU A 149 -35.00 0.26 23.35
#